data_AF-A0AAU5HPH7-F1
#
_entry.id   AF-A0AAU5HPH7-F1
#
_cell.length_a   1.000
_cell.length_b   1.000
_cell.length_c   1.000
_cell.angle_alpha   90.00
_cell.angle_beta   90.00
_cell.angle_gamma   90.00
#
_symmetry.space_group_name_H-M   'P 1'
#
loop_
_entity.id
_entity.type
_entity.pdbx_description
1 polymer ?
#
loop_
_entity_poly.entity_id
_entity_poly.type
_entity_poly.pdbx_seq_one_letter_code
_entity_poly.pdbx_strand_id
1 'polypeptide(L)'
;MSTYEIRSGDRAAFIAGLRKLADFLTANPSVLVPRNASFGVFVDAADSTARREGTEHVAAPLGVPVEDLGEGYYDARRAFGPIAYSVVAIPPKEQQ
;
A
#
# COMPACT_ATOMS: atom_id res chain seq x y z
N MET A 1 8.92 22.29 -6.16
CA MET A 1 8.95 21.02 -5.41
C MET A 1 7.61 20.37 -5.63
N SER A 2 7.61 19.16 -6.16
CA SER A 2 6.39 18.36 -6.30
C SER A 2 5.82 18.10 -4.91
N THR A 3 4.55 18.43 -4.69
CA THR A 3 3.91 18.23 -3.39
C THR A 3 3.03 16.99 -3.48
N TYR A 4 3.38 15.96 -2.72
CA TYR A 4 2.56 14.76 -2.54
C TYR A 4 2.26 14.56 -1.04
N GLU A 5 1.10 13.97 -0.75
CA GLU A 5 0.68 13.57 0.59
C GLU A 5 0.75 12.05 0.71
N ILE A 6 1.32 11.56 1.81
CA ILE A 6 1.38 10.12 2.12
C ILE A 6 0.35 9.83 3.19
N ARG A 7 -0.69 9.08 2.85
CA ARG A 7 -1.68 8.58 3.80
C ARG A 7 -1.09 7.42 4.60
N SER A 8 -0.31 7.75 5.62
CA SER A 8 0.28 6.80 6.56
C SER A 8 -0.43 6.83 7.92
N GLY A 9 -0.29 5.75 8.69
CA GLY A 9 -0.88 5.61 10.02
C GLY A 9 0.15 5.29 11.09
N ASP A 10 -0.32 5.00 12.31
CA ASP A 10 0.53 4.58 13.41
C ASP A 10 1.15 3.19 13.14
N ARG A 11 2.47 3.18 12.92
CA ARG A 11 3.24 1.98 12.61
C ARG A 11 3.22 0.94 13.74
N ALA A 12 3.28 1.37 15.00
CA ALA A 12 3.32 0.47 16.15
C ALA A 12 1.95 -0.22 16.34
N ALA A 13 0.87 0.56 16.25
CA ALA A 13 -0.49 0.04 16.33
C ALA A 13 -0.80 -0.93 15.19
N PHE A 14 -0.40 -0.60 13.96
CA PHE A 14 -0.62 -1.47 12.80
C PHE A 14 0.06 -2.84 12.98
N ILE A 15 1.32 -2.87 13.41
CA ILE A 15 2.06 -4.11 13.64
C ILE A 15 1.48 -4.92 14.81
N ALA A 16 1.06 -4.25 15.89
CA ALA A 16 0.39 -4.93 17.00
C ALA A 16 -0.92 -5.59 16.54
N GLY A 17 -1.70 -4.91 15.69
CA GLY A 17 -2.92 -5.47 15.10
C GLY A 17 -2.66 -6.71 14.23
N LEU A 18 -1.62 -6.69 13.39
CA LEU A 18 -1.25 -7.84 12.55
C LEU A 18 -0.85 -9.06 13.38
N ARG A 19 -0.07 -8.87 14.46
CA ARG A 19 0.28 -9.97 15.37
C ARG A 19 -0.95 -10.56 16.03
N LYS A 20 -1.82 -9.70 16.56
CA LYS A 20 -3.08 -10.12 17.18
C LYS A 20 -3.99 -10.88 16.19
N LEU A 21 -4.05 -10.46 14.94
CA LEU A 21 -4.81 -11.18 13.89
C LEU A 21 -4.21 -12.57 13.63
N ALA A 22 -2.88 -12.68 13.53
CA ALA A 22 -2.21 -13.96 13.34
C ALA A 22 -2.48 -14.92 14.52
N ASP A 23 -2.40 -14.43 15.76
CA ASP A 23 -2.70 -15.21 16.96
C ASP A 23 -4.16 -15.68 16.97
N PHE A 24 -5.10 -14.79 16.62
CA PHE A 24 -6.53 -15.12 16.54
C PHE A 24 -6.82 -16.20 15.49
N LEU A 25 -6.28 -16.08 14.27
CA LEU A 25 -6.49 -17.07 13.21
C LEU A 25 -5.87 -18.42 13.57
N THR A 26 -4.72 -18.42 14.25
CA THR A 26 -4.07 -19.64 14.75
C THR A 26 -4.95 -20.37 15.79
N ALA A 27 -5.57 -19.61 16.69
CA ALA A 27 -6.43 -20.16 17.74
C ALA A 27 -7.82 -20.60 17.25
N ASN A 28 -8.25 -20.17 16.05
CA ASN A 28 -9.62 -20.36 15.56
C ASN A 28 -9.63 -20.98 14.14
N PRO A 29 -9.33 -22.28 13.98
CA PRO A 29 -9.17 -22.93 12.67
C PRO A 29 -10.45 -23.00 11.82
N SER A 30 -11.62 -22.76 12.41
CA SER A 30 -12.89 -22.66 11.67
C SER A 30 -13.07 -21.32 10.94
N VAL A 31 -12.26 -20.31 11.25
CA VAL A 31 -12.32 -19.00 10.59
C VAL A 31 -11.63 -19.11 9.24
N LEU A 32 -12.39 -18.90 8.17
CA LEU A 32 -11.86 -18.88 6.81
C LEU A 32 -10.94 -17.68 6.60
N VAL A 33 -9.82 -17.90 5.93
CA VAL A 33 -8.91 -16.85 5.48
C VAL A 33 -9.15 -16.53 4.00
N PRO A 34 -8.97 -15.27 3.57
CA PRO A 34 -9.05 -14.93 2.16
C PRO A 34 -7.91 -15.60 1.37
N ARG A 35 -8.13 -15.84 0.07
CA ARG A 35 -7.10 -16.39 -0.83
C ARG A 35 -5.87 -15.48 -0.92
N ASN A 36 -6.08 -14.16 -0.87
CA ASN A 36 -5.03 -13.14 -0.86
C ASN A 36 -5.47 -11.97 0.01
N ALA A 37 -4.52 -11.28 0.63
CA ALA A 37 -4.76 -10.02 1.34
C ALA A 37 -3.68 -8.98 0.98
N SER A 38 -4.03 -7.69 0.97
CA SER A 38 -3.09 -6.60 0.71
C SER A 38 -3.31 -5.43 1.67
N PHE A 39 -2.22 -4.86 2.16
CA PHE A 39 -2.22 -3.64 2.95
C PHE A 39 -1.52 -2.54 2.17
N GLY A 40 -2.15 -1.36 2.06
CA GLY A 40 -1.69 -0.30 1.18
C GLY A 40 -1.41 1.01 1.90
N VAL A 41 -0.34 1.71 1.48
CA VAL A 41 -0.14 3.15 1.71
C VAL A 41 -0.52 3.88 0.44
N PHE A 42 -1.30 4.95 0.56
CA PHE A 42 -1.74 5.74 -0.57
C PHE A 42 -0.94 7.04 -0.69
N VAL A 43 -0.56 7.36 -1.91
CA VAL A 43 0.10 8.61 -2.28
C VAL A 43 -0.90 9.45 -3.06
N ASP A 44 -1.22 10.63 -2.53
CA ASP A 44 -2.04 11.61 -3.24
C ASP A 44 -1.16 12.72 -3.81
N ALA A 45 -1.32 13.01 -5.09
CA ALA A 45 -0.71 14.18 -5.72
C ALA A 45 -1.54 14.63 -6.92
N ALA A 46 -1.51 15.92 -7.23
CA ALA A 46 -2.29 16.50 -8.32
C ALA A 46 -1.74 16.13 -9.71
N ASP A 47 -0.42 16.20 -9.90
CA ASP A 47 0.24 15.86 -11.16
C ASP A 47 0.86 14.45 -11.15
N SER A 48 1.16 13.93 -12.33
CA SER A 48 1.69 12.57 -12.51
C SER A 48 3.14 12.43 -12.06
N THR A 49 3.96 13.48 -12.20
CA THR A 49 5.36 13.49 -11.76
C THR A 49 5.44 13.39 -10.24
N ALA A 50 4.65 14.19 -9.52
CA ALA A 50 4.56 14.16 -8.06
C ALA A 50 4.07 12.81 -7.52
N ARG A 51 3.09 12.19 -8.20
CA ARG A 51 2.60 10.84 -7.85
C ARG A 51 3.70 9.79 -8.00
N ARG A 52 4.45 9.84 -9.11
CA ARG A 52 5.58 8.93 -9.33
C ARG A 52 6.66 9.11 -8.28
N GLU A 53 7.13 10.34 -8.07
CA GLU A 53 8.15 10.66 -7.07
C GLU A 53 7.73 10.23 -5.67
N GLY A 54 6.48 10.48 -5.27
CA GLY A 54 5.94 10.05 -3.99
C GLY A 54 5.86 8.53 -3.87
N THR A 55 5.46 7.84 -4.93
CA THR A 55 5.42 6.36 -4.96
C THR A 55 6.83 5.78 -4.83
N GLU A 56 7.80 6.30 -5.59
CA GLU A 56 9.21 5.88 -5.52
C GLU A 56 9.79 6.11 -4.12
N HIS A 57 9.50 7.26 -3.50
CA HIS A 57 9.93 7.57 -2.13
C HIS A 57 9.41 6.56 -1.10
N VAL A 58 8.11 6.26 -1.13
CA VAL A 58 7.48 5.33 -0.17
C VAL A 58 7.82 3.87 -0.49
N ALA A 59 8.04 3.52 -1.75
CA ALA A 59 8.37 2.17 -2.19
C ALA A 59 9.85 1.81 -1.97
N ALA A 60 10.76 2.79 -1.85
CA ALA A 60 12.19 2.52 -1.71
C ALA A 60 12.55 1.49 -0.60
N PRO A 61 11.96 1.53 0.61
CA PRO A 61 12.23 0.53 1.65
C PRO A 61 11.67 -0.87 1.33
N LEU A 62 10.71 -0.98 0.42
CA LEU A 62 10.18 -2.26 -0.03
C LEU A 62 11.16 -2.98 -0.96
N GLY A 63 12.07 -2.26 -1.63
CA GLY A 63 13.05 -2.86 -2.53
C GLY A 63 12.42 -3.53 -3.76
N VAL A 64 11.30 -2.99 -4.23
CA VAL A 64 10.59 -3.40 -5.45
C VAL A 64 10.45 -2.18 -6.37
N PRO A 65 10.44 -2.37 -7.70
CA PRO A 65 10.25 -1.25 -8.63
C PRO A 65 8.84 -0.66 -8.50
N VAL A 66 8.71 0.61 -8.88
CA VAL A 66 7.42 1.24 -9.15
C VAL A 66 7.00 0.90 -10.57
N GLU A 67 5.79 0.40 -10.72
CA GLU A 67 5.14 0.13 -12.00
C GLU A 67 4.20 1.30 -12.35
N ASP A 68 4.18 1.67 -13.63
CA ASP A 68 3.21 2.61 -14.19
C ASP A 68 2.07 1.80 -14.78
N LEU A 69 0.89 1.92 -14.16
CA LEU A 69 -0.29 1.16 -14.55
C LEU A 69 -1.14 1.90 -15.61
N GLY A 70 -0.68 3.06 -16.10
CA GLY A 70 -1.43 3.93 -16.99
C GLY A 70 -2.44 4.82 -16.25
N GLU A 71 -3.02 5.80 -16.94
CA GLU A 71 -4.01 6.75 -16.40
C GLU A 71 -3.53 7.50 -15.13
N GLY A 72 -2.19 7.58 -14.96
CA GLY A 72 -1.54 8.19 -13.80
C GLY A 72 -1.60 7.36 -12.51
N TYR A 73 -1.96 6.08 -12.58
CA TYR A 73 -1.77 5.15 -11.48
C TYR A 73 -0.33 4.67 -11.44
N TYR A 74 0.26 4.69 -10.25
CA TYR A 74 1.55 4.04 -9.99
C TYR A 74 1.38 3.08 -8.82
N ASP A 75 2.01 1.92 -8.90
CA ASP A 75 2.03 0.98 -7.79
C ASP A 75 3.40 0.37 -7.55
N ALA A 76 3.60 -0.09 -6.33
CA ALA A 76 4.75 -0.89 -5.96
C ALA A 76 4.28 -1.92 -4.94
N ARG A 77 4.59 -3.20 -5.18
CA ARG A 77 4.03 -4.29 -4.38
C ARG A 77 5.10 -5.28 -3.97
N ARG A 78 5.19 -5.55 -2.66
CA ARG A 78 5.99 -6.65 -2.11
C ARG A 78 5.12 -7.73 -1.49
N ALA A 79 5.32 -8.97 -1.92
CA ALA A 79 4.59 -10.13 -1.41
C ALA A 79 5.35 -10.84 -0.28
N PHE A 80 4.58 -11.41 0.65
CA PHE A 80 4.99 -12.23 1.79
C PHE A 80 4.10 -13.49 1.82
N GLY A 81 4.20 -14.32 0.78
CA GLY A 81 3.23 -15.38 0.51
C GLY A 81 1.90 -14.80 0.00
N PRO A 82 0.72 -15.22 0.53
CA PRO A 82 -0.59 -14.72 0.08
C PRO A 82 -0.91 -13.29 0.58
N ILE A 83 -0.04 -12.71 1.42
CA ILE A 83 -0.18 -11.33 1.92
C ILE A 83 0.77 -10.42 1.13
N ALA A 84 0.30 -9.23 0.76
CA ALA A 84 1.14 -8.21 0.14
C ALA A 84 1.10 -6.88 0.89
N TYR A 85 2.18 -6.12 0.79
CA TYR A 85 2.23 -4.71 1.17
C TYR A 85 2.43 -3.88 -0.10
N SER A 86 1.58 -2.87 -0.30
CA SER A 86 1.55 -2.06 -1.51
C SER A 86 1.68 -0.57 -1.22
N VAL A 87 2.25 0.15 -2.18
CA VAL A 87 2.16 1.61 -2.29
C VAL A 87 1.38 1.88 -3.55
N VAL A 88 0.38 2.77 -3.49
CA VAL A 88 -0.46 3.11 -4.64
C VAL A 88 -0.61 4.61 -4.72
N ALA A 89 -0.20 5.22 -5.83
CA ALA A 89 -0.63 6.56 -6.18
C ALA A 89 -1.91 6.49 -7.00
N ILE A 90 -2.91 7.27 -6.59
CA ILE A 90 -4.21 7.34 -7.27
C ILE A 90 -4.34 8.74 -7.90
N PRO A 91 -4.80 8.85 -9.16
CA PRO A 91 -5.18 10.14 -9.73
C PRO A 91 -6.24 10.85 -8.86
N PRO A 92 -6.20 12.19 -8.77
CA PRO A 92 -7.35 12.93 -8.29
C PRO A 92 -8.56 12.50 -9.12
N LYS A 93 -9.73 12.33 -8.47
CA LYS A 93 -10.97 12.11 -9.22
C LYS A 93 -11.14 13.28 -10.17
N GLU A 94 -11.07 13.04 -11.48
CA GLU A 94 -11.65 13.97 -12.44
C GLU A 94 -13.09 14.19 -11.99
N GLN A 95 -13.49 15.44 -11.78
CA GLN A 95 -14.90 15.76 -11.60
C GLN A 95 -15.60 15.33 -12.90
N GLN A 96 -16.22 14.16 -12.88
CA GLN A 96 -17.18 13.74 -13.90
C GLN A 96 -18.34 14.74 -13.96
#